data_AF-A0A935BF10-F1
#
_entry.id   AF-A0A935BF10-F1
#
_cell.length_a   1.000
_cell.length_b   1.000
_cell.length_c   1.000
_cell.angle_alpha   90.00
_cell.angle_beta   90.00
_cell.angle_gamma   90.00
#
_symmetry.space_group_name_H-M   'P 1'
#
loop_
_entity.id
_entity.type
_entity.pdbx_description
1 polymer ?
#
loop_
_entity_poly.entity_id
_entity_poly.type
_entity_poly.pdbx_seq_one_letter_code
_entity_poly.pdbx_strand_id
1 'polypeptide(L)'
;MSYLSRLREFQEKGQVEELPKLPKAPFVSFDSEVSSRIPAIPEIPPEIAMGLSRLRGMRVPRITRPDVWPEIVADALRLSSEGWAVSALGLGWSPLELWGWSPDREGLAVWLAGRPLVLIDDTMAIVRDCDKRCVFHRQDSQGARFLWELPLPYHHERKFHGAAIGTPKG
;
A
#
# COMPACT_ATOMS: atom_id res chain seq x y z
N MET A 1 -26.83 16.98 -12.02
CA MET A 1 -26.95 17.53 -10.65
C MET A 1 -26.03 16.73 -9.73
N SER A 2 -25.17 17.39 -8.95
CA SER A 2 -24.17 16.73 -8.10
C SER A 2 -24.77 16.28 -6.76
N TYR A 3 -24.28 15.14 -6.25
CA TYR A 3 -24.65 14.52 -4.97
C TYR A 3 -24.52 15.49 -3.78
N LEU A 4 -23.57 16.43 -3.87
CA LEU A 4 -23.31 17.43 -2.84
C LEU A 4 -24.38 18.52 -2.77
N SER A 5 -25.13 18.77 -3.85
CA SER A 5 -26.26 19.71 -3.83
C SER A 5 -27.46 19.14 -3.07
N ARG A 6 -27.60 17.81 -3.04
CA ARG A 6 -28.70 17.12 -2.34
C ARG A 6 -28.51 17.08 -0.83
N LEU A 7 -27.27 16.91 -0.36
CA LEU A 7 -26.97 16.81 1.07
C LEU A 7 -27.16 18.13 1.82
N ARG A 8 -26.96 19.27 1.16
CA ARG A 8 -27.14 20.59 1.77
C ARG A 8 -28.62 20.92 2.03
N GLU A 9 -29.53 20.43 1.19
CA GLU A 9 -30.98 20.65 1.36
C GLU A 9 -31.59 19.87 2.54
N PHE A 10 -30.99 18.73 2.92
CA PHE A 10 -31.48 17.91 4.03
C PHE A 10 -31.13 18.46 5.42
N GLN A 11 -30.11 19.32 5.53
CA GLN A 11 -29.59 19.76 6.82
C GLN A 11 -30.35 20.98 7.40
N GLU A 12 -31.15 21.69 6.58
CA GLU A 12 -31.89 22.89 7.00
C GLU A 12 -33.31 22.61 7.49
N LYS A 13 -33.87 21.43 7.22
CA LYS A 13 -35.24 21.08 7.63
C LYS A 13 -35.19 19.99 8.70
N GLY A 14 -35.17 20.41 9.96
CA GLY A 14 -35.26 19.56 11.14
C GLY A 14 -36.61 18.86 11.27
N GLN A 15 -36.94 17.98 10.33
CA GLN A 15 -38.09 17.08 10.39
C GLN A 15 -37.59 15.65 10.55
N VAL A 16 -37.95 15.08 11.69
CA VAL A 16 -37.81 13.66 12.01
C VAL A 16 -38.96 12.94 11.31
N GLU A 17 -38.83 12.71 10.00
CA GLU A 17 -39.72 11.83 9.26
C GLU A 17 -38.93 10.60 8.85
N GLU A 18 -39.51 9.42 9.10
CA GLU A 18 -38.90 8.10 8.93
C GLU A 18 -38.04 8.03 7.67
N LEU A 19 -36.81 7.54 7.84
CA LEU A 19 -35.92 7.18 6.73
C LEU A 19 -36.74 6.49 5.64
N PRO A 20 -36.68 6.94 4.36
CA PRO A 20 -37.21 6.14 3.29
C PRO A 20 -36.50 4.79 3.37
N LYS A 21 -37.28 3.72 3.58
CA LYS A 21 -36.78 2.34 3.64
C LYS A 21 -35.80 2.20 2.48
N LEU A 22 -34.50 2.11 2.80
CA LEU A 22 -33.48 1.79 1.84
C LEU A 22 -34.02 0.59 1.05
N PRO A 23 -34.02 0.60 -0.30
CA PRO A 23 -34.24 -0.64 -1.01
C PRO A 23 -33.25 -1.62 -0.39
N LYS A 24 -33.77 -2.71 0.18
CA LYS A 24 -32.94 -3.75 0.81
C LYS A 24 -31.84 -4.04 -0.19
N ALA A 25 -30.62 -3.58 0.09
CA ALA A 25 -29.47 -4.00 -0.67
C ALA A 25 -29.56 -5.52 -0.67
N PRO A 26 -29.39 -6.19 -1.83
CA PRO A 26 -29.48 -7.63 -1.85
C PRO A 26 -28.48 -8.15 -0.82
N PHE A 27 -29.02 -8.64 0.29
CA PHE A 27 -28.29 -9.51 1.18
C PHE A 27 -27.97 -10.69 0.28
N VAL A 28 -26.71 -10.82 -0.08
CA VAL A 28 -26.26 -11.91 -0.93
C VAL A 28 -26.34 -13.17 -0.06
N SER A 29 -27.53 -13.76 -0.03
CA SER A 29 -27.73 -15.14 0.38
C SER A 29 -26.90 -15.97 -0.59
N PHE A 30 -25.94 -16.70 -0.05
CA PHE A 30 -25.07 -17.58 -0.81
C PHE A 30 -25.83 -18.85 -1.16
N ASP A 31 -26.91 -18.71 -1.94
CA ASP A 31 -27.61 -19.85 -2.52
C ASP A 31 -26.86 -20.28 -3.78
N SER A 32 -26.28 -21.46 -3.62
CA SER A 32 -25.54 -22.25 -4.60
C SER A 32 -26.41 -22.59 -5.81
N GLU A 33 -26.35 -21.82 -6.91
CA GLU A 33 -26.58 -22.32 -8.29
C GLU A 33 -26.38 -21.29 -9.43
N VAL A 34 -25.34 -20.44 -9.39
CA VAL A 34 -24.92 -19.67 -10.59
C VAL A 34 -23.42 -19.84 -10.81
N SER A 35 -23.07 -21.02 -11.31
CA SER A 35 -21.77 -21.26 -11.93
C SER A 35 -21.68 -20.47 -13.24
N SER A 36 -20.52 -19.82 -13.46
CA SER A 36 -19.96 -19.37 -14.75
C SER A 36 -19.90 -17.88 -15.15
N ARG A 37 -19.93 -16.88 -14.24
CA ARG A 37 -19.37 -15.51 -14.51
C ARG A 37 -18.89 -14.75 -13.25
N ILE A 38 -18.18 -15.42 -12.34
CA ILE A 38 -17.44 -14.68 -11.31
C ILE A 38 -16.16 -14.17 -12.01
N PRO A 39 -15.93 -12.86 -12.18
CA PRO A 39 -14.61 -12.39 -12.61
C PRO A 39 -13.62 -12.95 -11.60
N ALA A 40 -12.60 -13.65 -12.10
CA ALA A 40 -11.58 -14.24 -11.25
C ALA A 40 -11.17 -13.22 -10.19
N ILE A 41 -11.32 -13.55 -8.92
CA ILE A 41 -10.80 -12.73 -7.83
C ILE A 41 -9.34 -12.47 -8.20
N PRO A 42 -8.90 -11.21 -8.37
CA PRO A 42 -7.55 -10.95 -8.84
C PRO A 42 -6.58 -11.42 -7.77
N GLU A 43 -6.10 -12.65 -7.91
CA GLU A 43 -5.06 -13.21 -7.06
C GLU A 43 -3.79 -12.39 -7.26
N ILE A 44 -2.99 -12.29 -6.20
CA ILE A 44 -1.69 -11.61 -6.29
C ILE A 44 -0.82 -12.40 -7.28
N PRO A 45 -0.33 -11.77 -8.36
CA PRO A 45 0.55 -12.44 -9.32
C PRO A 45 1.76 -13.12 -8.64
N PRO A 46 2.16 -14.33 -9.06
CA PRO A 46 3.26 -15.08 -8.44
C PRO A 46 4.57 -14.28 -8.35
N GLU A 47 4.84 -13.44 -9.34
CA GLU A 47 6.03 -12.59 -9.43
C GLU A 47 6.07 -11.57 -8.28
N ILE A 48 4.90 -11.04 -7.90
CA ILE A 48 4.74 -10.13 -6.76
C ILE A 48 4.93 -10.89 -5.45
N ALA A 49 4.34 -12.09 -5.33
CA ALA A 49 4.52 -12.92 -4.14
C ALA A 49 6.00 -13.29 -3.92
N MET A 50 6.74 -13.59 -4.99
CA MET A 50 8.19 -13.79 -4.96
C MET A 50 8.94 -12.52 -4.53
N GLY A 51 8.56 -11.36 -5.08
CA GLY A 51 9.12 -10.07 -4.70
C GLY A 51 8.95 -9.74 -3.22
N LEU A 52 7.75 -9.92 -2.69
CA LEU A 52 7.42 -9.75 -1.27
C LEU A 52 8.21 -10.70 -0.38
N SER A 53 8.43 -11.93 -0.83
CA SER A 53 9.24 -12.91 -0.11
C SER A 53 10.71 -12.46 -0.02
N ARG A 54 11.27 -11.87 -1.07
CA ARG A 54 12.63 -11.28 -1.05
C ARG A 54 12.71 -10.10 -0.10
N LEU A 55 11.66 -9.28 -0.06
CA LEU A 55 11.61 -8.05 0.73
C LEU A 55 11.79 -8.32 2.24
N ARG A 56 11.34 -9.49 2.74
CA ARG A 56 11.53 -9.94 4.14
C ARG A 56 12.99 -10.02 4.58
N GLY A 57 13.90 -10.38 3.67
CA GLY A 57 15.33 -10.54 3.96
C GLY A 57 16.19 -9.40 3.43
N MET A 58 15.58 -8.39 2.81
CA MET A 58 16.30 -7.33 2.11
C MET A 58 16.78 -6.26 3.09
N ARG A 59 18.05 -5.87 2.96
CA ARG A 59 18.60 -4.70 3.67
C ARG A 59 17.97 -3.42 3.15
N VAL A 60 18.02 -2.36 3.96
CA VAL A 60 17.49 -1.04 3.61
C VAL A 60 18.08 -0.55 2.28
N PRO A 61 17.26 -0.35 1.22
CA PRO A 61 17.72 0.22 -0.04
C PRO A 61 17.90 1.74 0.06
N ARG A 62 18.41 2.36 -1.00
CA ARG A 62 18.50 3.83 -1.07
C ARG A 62 17.10 4.44 -1.32
N ILE A 63 16.44 4.88 -0.26
CA ILE A 63 15.15 5.54 -0.28
C ILE A 63 15.14 6.80 0.60
N THR A 64 14.12 7.65 0.45
CA THR A 64 13.99 8.92 1.17
C THR A 64 13.93 8.77 2.69
N ARG A 65 13.32 7.67 3.17
CA ARG A 65 13.10 7.40 4.61
C ARG A 65 13.62 6.00 4.99
N PRO A 66 14.93 5.83 5.13
CA PRO A 66 15.52 4.51 5.43
C PRO A 66 15.24 4.03 6.86
N ASP A 67 14.94 4.95 7.78
CA ASP A 67 14.68 4.72 9.20
C ASP A 67 13.42 3.88 9.46
N VAL A 68 12.38 4.06 8.65
CA VAL A 68 11.10 3.33 8.74
C VAL A 68 11.05 2.09 7.84
N TRP A 69 12.18 1.65 7.28
CA TRP A 69 12.20 0.50 6.36
C TRP A 69 11.51 -0.77 6.91
N PRO A 70 11.70 -1.17 8.19
CA PRO A 70 10.99 -2.33 8.74
C PRO A 70 9.47 -2.19 8.70
N GLU A 71 8.95 -0.97 8.88
CA GLU A 71 7.52 -0.67 8.82
C GLU A 71 7.01 -0.75 7.37
N ILE A 72 7.77 -0.20 6.42
CA ILE A 72 7.48 -0.32 4.98
C ILE A 72 7.40 -1.79 4.57
N VAL A 73 8.34 -2.62 5.03
CA VAL A 73 8.31 -4.08 4.77
C VAL A 73 7.06 -4.71 5.37
N ALA A 74 6.73 -4.38 6.63
CA ALA A 74 5.55 -4.91 7.29
C ALA A 74 4.26 -4.49 6.59
N ASP A 75 4.15 -3.24 6.15
CA ASP A 75 2.99 -2.71 5.43
C ASP A 75 2.86 -3.32 4.04
N ALA A 76 3.97 -3.50 3.31
CA ALA A 76 3.97 -4.18 2.02
C ALA A 76 3.41 -5.61 2.12
N LEU A 77 3.78 -6.33 3.18
CA LEU A 77 3.27 -7.67 3.46
C LEU A 77 1.82 -7.64 3.94
N ARG A 78 1.46 -6.67 4.78
CA ARG A 78 0.10 -6.51 5.32
C ARG A 78 -0.91 -6.25 4.22
N LEU A 79 -0.59 -5.37 3.27
CA LEU A 79 -1.41 -5.11 2.09
C LEU A 79 -1.78 -6.40 1.36
N SER A 80 -0.84 -7.34 1.24
CA SER A 80 -1.08 -8.64 0.61
C SER A 80 -1.87 -9.59 1.49
N SER A 81 -1.52 -9.74 2.77
CA SER A 81 -2.13 -10.73 3.66
C SER A 81 -3.56 -10.39 4.09
N GLU A 82 -3.89 -9.09 4.18
CA GLU A 82 -5.22 -8.62 4.58
C GLU A 82 -6.19 -8.44 3.41
N GLY A 83 -5.77 -8.78 2.18
CA GLY A 83 -6.62 -8.69 1.00
C GLY A 83 -6.73 -7.29 0.38
N TRP A 84 -6.12 -6.26 0.98
CA TRP A 84 -6.10 -4.89 0.43
C TRP A 84 -5.50 -4.82 -0.97
N ALA A 85 -4.43 -5.58 -1.22
CA ALA A 85 -3.80 -5.69 -2.52
C ALA A 85 -4.76 -6.24 -3.58
N VAL A 86 -5.49 -7.32 -3.25
CA VAL A 86 -6.49 -7.93 -4.13
C VAL A 86 -7.61 -6.92 -4.44
N SER A 87 -8.12 -6.23 -3.42
CA SER A 87 -9.13 -5.19 -3.60
C SER A 87 -8.63 -4.05 -4.50
N ALA A 88 -7.43 -3.53 -4.25
CA ALA A 88 -6.84 -2.44 -5.03
C ALA A 88 -6.63 -2.83 -6.51
N LEU A 89 -6.09 -4.02 -6.77
CA LEU A 89 -5.91 -4.54 -8.12
C LEU A 89 -7.27 -4.70 -8.83
N GLY A 90 -8.30 -5.16 -8.12
CA GLY A 90 -9.67 -5.23 -8.64
C GLY A 90 -10.29 -3.86 -8.97
N LEU A 91 -9.84 -2.80 -8.29
CA LEU A 91 -10.20 -1.40 -8.56
C LEU A 91 -9.31 -0.77 -9.66
N GLY A 92 -8.43 -1.55 -10.26
CA GLY A 92 -7.58 -1.13 -11.38
C GLY A 92 -6.27 -0.48 -10.97
N TRP A 93 -5.85 -0.57 -9.70
CA TRP A 93 -4.52 -0.14 -9.27
C TRP A 93 -3.45 -1.00 -9.95
N SER A 94 -2.31 -0.39 -10.26
CA SER A 94 -1.13 -1.09 -10.75
C SER A 94 -0.32 -1.62 -9.57
N PRO A 95 0.38 -2.76 -9.74
CA PRO A 95 1.33 -3.25 -8.75
C PRO A 95 2.36 -2.21 -8.28
N LEU A 96 2.82 -1.35 -9.20
CA LEU A 96 3.81 -0.31 -8.89
C LEU A 96 3.20 0.85 -8.09
N GLU A 97 1.88 1.06 -8.16
CA GLU A 97 1.20 2.03 -7.29
C GLU A 97 1.12 1.54 -5.84
N LEU A 98 1.18 0.21 -5.63
CA LEU A 98 1.15 -0.40 -4.30
C LEU A 98 2.55 -0.59 -3.71
N TRP A 99 3.46 -1.21 -4.48
CA TRP A 99 4.80 -1.62 -4.01
C TRP A 99 5.94 -0.94 -4.78
N GLY A 100 5.65 0.11 -5.53
CA GLY A 100 6.66 0.87 -6.24
C GLY A 100 7.27 1.99 -5.41
N TRP A 101 8.43 2.44 -5.85
CA TRP A 101 9.09 3.63 -5.32
C TRP A 101 9.92 4.31 -6.43
N SER A 102 9.95 5.64 -6.40
CA SER A 102 10.88 6.49 -7.14
C SER A 102 11.28 7.69 -6.25
N PRO A 103 12.32 8.46 -6.61
CA PRO A 103 12.70 9.65 -5.86
C PRO A 103 11.58 10.70 -5.74
N ASP A 104 10.69 10.76 -6.74
CA ASP A 104 9.61 11.74 -6.80
C ASP A 104 8.28 11.20 -6.26
N ARG A 105 8.14 9.87 -6.09
CA ARG A 105 6.87 9.24 -5.76
C ARG A 105 7.03 7.99 -4.89
N GLU A 106 6.11 7.86 -3.95
CA GLU A 106 6.02 6.72 -3.04
C GLU A 106 4.79 5.89 -3.40
N GLY A 107 4.96 4.59 -3.60
CA GLY A 107 3.83 3.67 -3.65
C GLY A 107 3.16 3.57 -2.28
N LEU A 108 1.94 3.04 -2.27
CA LEU A 108 1.11 2.99 -1.05
C LEU A 108 1.85 2.36 0.14
N ALA A 109 2.55 1.24 -0.05
CA ALA A 109 3.29 0.56 1.01
C ALA A 109 4.37 1.44 1.67
N VAL A 110 5.04 2.29 0.88
CA VAL A 110 6.06 3.22 1.40
C VAL A 110 5.40 4.36 2.14
N TRP A 111 4.32 4.89 1.56
CA TRP A 111 3.58 5.98 2.15
C TRP A 111 2.95 5.57 3.49
N LEU A 112 2.40 4.36 3.63
CA LEU A 112 1.71 3.90 4.85
C LEU A 112 2.52 4.14 6.12
N ALA A 113 3.81 3.79 6.16
CA ALA A 113 4.70 4.14 7.27
C ALA A 113 4.20 3.66 8.66
N GLY A 114 3.65 2.46 8.73
CA GLY A 114 3.04 1.89 9.92
C GLY A 114 1.60 2.36 10.18
N ARG A 115 1.05 3.27 9.37
CA ARG A 115 -0.32 3.78 9.57
C ARG A 115 -1.36 2.78 9.05
N PRO A 116 -2.42 2.49 9.83
CA PRO A 116 -3.44 1.54 9.43
C PRO A 116 -4.31 2.08 8.29
N LEU A 117 -4.46 1.26 7.25
CA LEU A 117 -5.36 1.51 6.13
C LEU A 117 -6.82 1.31 6.58
N VAL A 118 -7.70 2.23 6.19
CA VAL A 118 -9.11 2.24 6.57
C VAL A 118 -10.01 1.98 5.37
N LEU A 119 -9.66 2.56 4.22
CA LEU A 119 -10.44 2.46 3.00
C LEU A 119 -9.51 2.59 1.79
N ILE A 120 -9.87 1.89 0.71
CA ILE A 120 -9.28 2.05 -0.60
C ILE A 120 -10.40 2.09 -1.65
N ASP A 121 -10.31 3.04 -2.59
CA ASP A 121 -11.14 3.11 -3.79
C ASP A 121 -10.24 3.15 -5.05
N ASP A 122 -10.81 3.37 -6.22
CA ASP A 122 -10.10 3.37 -7.51
C ASP A 122 -9.14 4.55 -7.71
N THR A 123 -9.24 5.59 -6.87
CA THR A 123 -8.49 6.86 -6.98
C THR A 123 -7.68 7.23 -5.75
N MET A 124 -7.97 6.66 -4.58
CA MET A 124 -7.33 7.03 -3.32
C MET A 124 -7.38 5.94 -2.26
N ALA A 125 -6.52 6.09 -1.26
CA ALA A 125 -6.49 5.30 -0.05
C ALA A 125 -6.56 6.24 1.17
N ILE A 126 -7.30 5.83 2.20
CA ILE A 126 -7.46 6.59 3.45
C ILE A 126 -6.84 5.80 4.58
N VAL A 127 -5.93 6.42 5.32
CA VAL A 127 -5.35 5.87 6.55
C VAL A 127 -5.80 6.64 7.76
N ARG A 128 -5.70 6.00 8.92
CA ARG A 128 -5.81 6.68 10.21
C ARG A 128 -4.41 7.06 10.70
N ASP A 129 -4.24 8.32 11.04
CA ASP A 129 -3.04 8.88 11.65
C ASP A 129 -3.44 9.54 12.97
N CYS A 130 -3.28 8.80 14.07
CA CYS A 130 -3.81 9.15 15.38
C CYS A 130 -5.32 9.44 15.32
N ASP A 131 -5.71 10.70 15.56
CA ASP A 131 -7.10 11.19 15.51
C ASP A 131 -7.49 11.81 14.15
N LYS A 132 -6.57 11.79 13.18
CA LYS A 132 -6.78 12.35 11.84
C LYS A 132 -6.89 11.26 10.80
N ARG A 133 -7.49 11.62 9.66
CA ARG A 133 -7.47 10.81 8.45
C ARG A 133 -6.57 11.48 7.43
N CYS A 134 -5.67 10.70 6.84
CA CYS A 134 -4.82 11.15 5.76
C CYS A 134 -5.23 10.44 4.48
N VAL A 135 -5.19 11.18 3.37
CA VAL A 135 -5.57 10.66 2.05
C VAL A 135 -4.31 10.53 1.21
N PHE A 136 -4.11 9.34 0.65
CA PHE A 136 -3.15 9.09 -0.41
C PHE A 136 -3.91 9.08 -1.73
N HIS A 137 -3.59 10.02 -2.61
CA HIS A 137 -4.12 10.00 -3.97
C HIS A 137 -3.28 9.04 -4.80
N ARG A 138 -3.96 8.18 -5.56
CA ARG A 138 -3.33 7.32 -6.56
C ARG A 138 -2.60 8.20 -7.56
N GLN A 139 -1.37 7.80 -7.88
CA GLN A 139 -0.49 8.49 -8.80
C GLN A 139 -0.03 7.51 -9.86
N ASP A 140 0.21 7.97 -11.09
CA ASP A 140 0.78 7.10 -12.12
C ASP A 140 2.14 6.52 -11.64
N SER A 141 2.42 5.30 -12.11
CA SER A 141 3.62 4.55 -11.75
C SER A 141 4.83 4.82 -12.66
N GLN A 142 4.88 5.97 -13.35
CA GLN A 142 5.96 6.26 -14.28
C GLN A 142 7.30 6.38 -13.56
N GLY A 143 8.31 5.64 -14.03
CA GLY A 143 9.66 5.65 -13.45
C GLY A 143 9.80 4.96 -12.09
N ALA A 144 8.70 4.44 -11.52
CA ALA A 144 8.75 3.66 -10.29
C ALA A 144 9.35 2.27 -10.54
N ARG A 145 10.07 1.77 -9.54
CA ARG A 145 10.55 0.39 -9.50
C ARG A 145 9.99 -0.31 -8.28
N PHE A 146 9.86 -1.63 -8.35
CA PHE A 146 9.44 -2.38 -7.18
C PHE A 146 10.45 -2.24 -6.04
N LEU A 147 9.96 -2.22 -4.81
CA LEU A 147 10.79 -2.11 -3.60
C LEU A 147 11.90 -3.17 -3.54
N TRP A 148 11.62 -4.39 -3.99
CA TRP A 148 12.58 -5.51 -4.03
C TRP A 148 13.57 -5.46 -5.20
N GLU A 149 13.49 -4.46 -6.07
CA GLU A 149 14.41 -4.23 -7.20
C GLU A 149 15.34 -3.03 -6.97
N LEU A 150 15.20 -2.34 -5.82
CA LEU A 150 15.98 -1.15 -5.54
C LEU A 150 17.44 -1.49 -5.25
N PRO A 151 18.39 -0.66 -5.72
CA PRO A 151 19.79 -0.87 -5.45
C PRO A 151 20.08 -0.71 -3.95
N LEU A 152 20.79 -1.70 -3.40
CA LEU A 152 21.31 -1.63 -2.04
C LEU A 152 22.39 -0.54 -1.96
N PRO A 153 22.55 0.14 -0.81
CA PRO A 153 23.64 1.07 -0.62
C PRO A 153 24.99 0.35 -0.75
N TYR A 154 25.82 0.79 -1.71
CA TYR A 154 27.20 0.34 -1.86
C TYR A 154 27.97 0.49 -0.55
N HIS A 155 28.59 -0.58 -0.07
CA HIS A 155 29.62 -0.48 0.95
C HIS A 155 30.92 -0.03 0.28
N HIS A 156 31.45 1.12 0.68
CA HIS A 156 32.91 1.25 0.65
C HIS A 156 33.44 0.21 1.63
N GLU A 157 34.00 -0.88 1.12
CA GLU A 157 34.87 -1.73 1.91
C GLU A 157 35.92 -0.81 2.55
N ARG A 158 35.85 -0.65 3.87
CA ARG A 158 36.96 -0.08 4.62
C ARG A 158 38.12 -1.04 4.41
N LYS A 159 39.00 -0.72 3.47
CA LYS A 159 40.34 -1.30 3.42
C LYS A 159 40.98 -1.01 4.77
N PHE A 160 40.94 -1.98 5.67
CA PHE A 160 41.82 -2.01 6.83
C PHE A 160 43.23 -1.97 6.24
N HIS A 161 43.83 -0.78 6.21
CA HIS A 161 45.27 -0.67 6.01
C HIS A 161 45.87 -1.41 7.19
N GLY A 162 46.49 -2.56 6.90
CA GLY A 162 47.26 -3.30 7.87
C GLY A 162 48.31 -2.38 8.46
N ALA A 163 48.04 -1.86 9.66
CA ALA A 163 49.07 -1.38 10.55
C ALA A 163 49.76 -2.64 11.08
N ALA A 164 50.70 -3.17 10.30
CA ALA A 164 51.68 -4.12 10.82
C ALA A 164 52.57 -3.34 11.79
N ILE A 165 52.26 -3.60 13.05
CA ILE A 165 52.93 -3.17 14.27
C ILE A 165 54.44 -3.39 14.14
N GLY A 166 55.21 -2.38 14.52
CA GLY A 166 56.66 -2.43 14.54
C GLY A 166 57.19 -3.55 15.42
N THR A 167 58.16 -4.28 14.91
CA THR A 167 59.02 -5.15 15.70
C THR A 167 60.10 -4.31 16.39
N PRO A 168 60.23 -4.35 17.74
CA PRO A 168 61.43 -3.87 18.39
C PRO A 168 62.54 -4.93 18.27
N LYS A 169 63.77 -4.44 18.12
CA LYS A 169 65.02 -5.21 18.03
C LYS A 169 65.27 -6.02 19.31
N GLY A 170 65.82 -7.22 19.11
CA GLY A 170 66.62 -7.98 20.08
C GLY A 170 67.74 -8.65 19.31
#